data_AF-A0A2D6BT51-F1
#
_entry.id   AF-A0A2D6BT51-F1
#
_cell.length_a   1.000
_cell.length_b   1.000
_cell.length_c   1.000
_cell.angle_alpha   90.00
_cell.angle_beta   90.00
_cell.angle_gamma   90.00
#
_symmetry.space_group_name_H-M   'P 1'
#
loop_
_entity.id
_entity.type
_entity.pdbx_description
1 polymer ?
#
loop_
_entity_poly.entity_id
_entity_poly.type
_entity_poly.pdbx_seq_one_letter_code
_entity_poly.pdbx_strand_id
1 'polypeptide(L)' 'MARIPGLRDDESGWFARFFYRAVRKRSGKVGDSWRIAAHAPGLLAGWGLHEFFYGRLGKVEPALRTLVQIKVAMLVGCPL' A
#
# COMPACT_ATOMS: atom_id res chain seq x y z
N MET A 1 8.80 12.18 -0.92
CA MET A 1 7.95 13.27 -0.36
C MET A 1 6.66 13.34 -1.14
N ALA A 2 5.53 13.21 -0.48
CA ALA A 2 4.21 13.28 -1.12
C ALA A 2 3.79 14.73 -1.34
N ARG A 3 3.24 15.03 -2.53
CA ARG A 3 2.65 16.36 -2.85
C ARG A 3 1.28 16.56 -2.21
N ILE A 4 0.61 15.47 -1.86
CA ILE A 4 -0.72 15.44 -1.26
C ILE A 4 -0.55 15.00 0.20
N PRO A 5 -1.10 15.74 1.18
CA PRO A 5 -1.08 15.30 2.56
C PRO A 5 -1.89 14.02 2.71
N GLY A 6 -1.33 13.01 3.36
CA GLY A 6 -2.05 11.78 3.67
C GLY A 6 -3.08 12.02 4.78
N LEU A 7 -4.25 11.38 4.70
CA LEU A 7 -5.26 11.48 5.75
C LEU A 7 -4.75 10.87 7.05
N ARG A 8 -4.95 11.60 8.15
CA ARG A 8 -4.69 11.08 9.48
C ARG A 8 -5.76 10.07 9.92
N ASP A 9 -5.46 9.30 10.97
CA ASP A 9 -6.37 8.28 11.51
C ASP A 9 -7.70 8.90 12.00
N ASP A 10 -7.72 10.18 12.37
CA ASP A 10 -8.88 10.95 12.82
C ASP A 10 -9.72 11.54 11.68
N GLU A 11 -9.11 11.83 10.53
CA GLU A 11 -9.77 12.41 9.35
C GLU A 11 -10.29 11.32 8.38
N SER A 12 -9.83 10.09 8.56
CA SER A 12 -10.18 8.95 7.71
C SER A 12 -11.53 8.34 8.10
N GLY A 13 -12.38 8.11 7.09
CA GLY A 13 -13.63 7.38 7.27
C GLY A 13 -13.39 5.94 7.78
N TRP A 14 -14.43 5.32 8.37
CA TRP A 14 -14.34 3.96 8.93
C TRP A 14 -13.72 2.94 7.95
N PHE A 15 -14.06 3.03 6.67
CA PHE A 15 -13.51 2.15 5.64
C PHE A 15 -11.98 2.26 5.53
N ALA A 16 -11.43 3.47 5.49
CA ALA A 16 -9.98 3.68 5.45
C ALA A 16 -9.29 3.23 6.74
N ARG A 17 -9.93 3.44 7.91
CA ARG A 17 -9.44 2.93 9.20
C ARG A 17 -9.33 1.41 9.24
N PHE A 18 -10.26 0.70 8.60
CA PHE A 18 -10.20 -0.76 8.49
C PHE A 18 -8.95 -1.20 7.71
N PHE A 19 -8.67 -0.58 6.56
CA PHE A 19 -7.46 -0.85 5.79
C PHE A 19 -6.19 -0.48 6.55
N TYR A 20 -6.16 0.65 7.26
CA TYR A 20 -5.02 1.04 8.07
C TYR A 20 -4.71 0.02 9.17
N ARG A 21 -5.74 -0.52 9.83
CA ARG A 21 -5.57 -1.59 10.83
C ARG A 21 -5.02 -2.87 10.19
N ALA A 22 -5.54 -3.27 9.04
CA ALA A 22 -5.06 -4.46 8.32
C ALA A 22 -3.60 -4.32 7.90
N VAL A 23 -3.22 -3.16 7.32
CA VAL A 23 -1.85 -2.86 6.90
C VAL A 23 -0.91 -2.75 8.11
N ARG A 24 -1.33 -2.08 9.19
CA ARG A 24 -0.54 -1.98 10.43
C ARG A 24 -0.27 -3.36 11.04
N LYS A 25 -1.24 -4.28 10.98
CA LYS A 25 -1.06 -5.66 11.44
C LYS A 25 -0.04 -6.44 10.61
N ARG A 26 0.03 -6.19 9.30
CA ARG A 26 0.93 -6.90 8.38
C ARG A 26 2.35 -6.32 8.35
N SER A 27 2.47 -5.00 8.31
CA SER A 27 3.74 -4.30 8.06
C SER A 27 4.23 -3.49 9.27
N GLY A 28 3.50 -3.47 10.38
CA GLY A 28 3.81 -2.70 11.59
C GLY A 28 3.56 -1.19 11.49
N LYS A 29 3.52 -0.63 10.27
CA LYS A 29 3.29 0.79 10.00
C LYS A 29 2.35 0.98 8.80
N VAL A 30 1.62 2.10 8.79
CA VAL A 30 0.80 2.53 7.65
C VAL A 30 1.65 3.48 6.82
N GLY A 31 2.07 3.06 5.63
CA GLY A 31 2.87 3.90 4.73
C GLY A 31 2.07 5.09 4.19
N ASP A 32 2.77 6.15 3.81
CA ASP A 32 2.15 7.39 3.32
C ASP A 32 1.25 7.16 2.09
N SER A 33 1.61 6.22 1.22
CA SER A 33 0.82 5.88 0.03
C SER A 33 -0.59 5.39 0.40
N TRP A 34 -0.75 4.61 1.48
CA TRP A 34 -2.06 4.21 1.98
C TRP A 34 -2.86 5.40 2.51
N ARG A 35 -2.17 6.36 3.13
CA ARG A 35 -2.80 7.58 3.65
C ARG A 35 -3.25 8.53 2.55
N ILE A 36 -2.52 8.57 1.45
CA ILE A 36 -2.89 9.36 0.27
C ILE A 36 -4.04 8.67 -0.47
N ALA A 37 -4.00 7.35 -0.64
CA ALA A 37 -5.08 6.60 -1.28
C ALA A 37 -6.42 6.71 -0.52
N ALA A 38 -6.40 7.00 0.79
CA ALA A 38 -7.59 7.20 1.59
C ALA A 38 -8.45 8.42 1.17
N HIS A 39 -7.90 9.37 0.38
CA HIS A 39 -8.70 10.43 -0.25
C HIS A 39 -9.77 9.87 -1.20
N ALA A 40 -9.52 8.70 -1.80
CA ALA A 40 -10.41 8.05 -2.75
C ALA A 40 -10.72 6.61 -2.29
N PRO A 41 -11.84 6.35 -1.58
CA PRO A 41 -12.09 5.04 -0.95
C PRO A 41 -12.22 3.90 -1.96
N GLY A 42 -12.74 4.16 -3.16
CA GLY A 42 -12.78 3.16 -4.24
C GLY A 42 -11.37 2.75 -4.71
N LEU A 43 -10.45 3.71 -4.81
CA LEU A 43 -9.05 3.44 -5.14
C LEU A 43 -8.36 2.65 -4.03
N LEU A 44 -8.59 3.02 -2.77
CA LEU A 44 -8.07 2.31 -1.61
C LEU A 44 -8.51 0.84 -1.59
N ALA A 45 -9.79 0.59 -1.85
CA ALA A 45 -10.34 -0.76 -1.91
C ALA A 45 -9.71 -1.59 -3.04
N GLY A 46 -9.71 -1.04 -4.26
CA GLY A 46 -9.18 -1.73 -5.44
C GLY A 46 -7.68 -2.02 -5.29
N TRP A 47 -6.91 -1.04 -4.82
CA TRP A 47 -5.49 -1.23 -4.60
C TRP A 47 -5.19 -2.23 -3.48
N GLY A 48 -5.95 -2.18 -2.39
CA GLY A 48 -5.76 -3.14 -1.30
C GLY A 48 -6.16 -4.57 -1.67
N LEU A 49 -7.22 -4.76 -2.45
CA LEU A 49 -7.56 -6.06 -3.02
C LEU A 49 -6.48 -6.55 -3.98
N HIS A 50 -6.00 -5.67 -4.87
CA HIS A 50 -4.90 -5.99 -5.78
C HIS A 50 -3.68 -6.49 -5.02
N GLU A 51 -3.21 -5.77 -4.00
CA GLU A 51 -2.04 -6.15 -3.22
C GLU A 51 -2.24 -7.48 -2.47
N PHE A 52 -3.46 -7.73 -1.99
CA PHE A 52 -3.81 -8.98 -1.33
C PHE A 52 -3.76 -10.18 -2.28
N PHE A 53 -4.43 -10.08 -3.43
CA PHE A 53 -4.42 -11.15 -4.45
C PHE A 53 -3.05 -11.32 -5.07
N TYR A 54 -2.33 -10.22 -5.31
CA TYR A 54 -0.97 -10.24 -5.82
C TYR A 54 -0.03 -11.00 -4.88
N GLY A 55 -0.13 -10.73 -3.57
CA GLY A 55 0.59 -11.48 -2.53
C GLY A 55 0.29 -12.98 -2.56
N ARG A 56 -0.96 -13.36 -2.85
CA ARG A 56 -1.44 -14.76 -2.80
C ARG A 56 -1.14 -15.57 -4.06
N LEU A 57 -0.74 -14.93 -5.16
CA LEU A 57 -0.27 -15.62 -6.36
C LEU A 57 1.01 -16.39 -6.04
N GLY A 58 0.91 -17.66 -5.62
CA GLY A 58 2.05 -18.52 -5.28
C GLY A 58 2.92 -18.95 -6.47
N LYS A 59 2.94 -18.17 -7.55
CA LYS A 59 3.71 -18.47 -8.78
C LYS A 59 5.21 -18.19 -8.64
N VAL A 60 5.60 -17.36 -7.67
CA VAL A 60 6.98 -16.91 -7.47
C VAL A 60 7.26 -16.82 -5.98
N GLU A 61 8.49 -17.14 -5.58
CA GLU A 61 8.94 -17.00 -4.19
C GLU A 61 8.79 -15.55 -3.70
N PRO A 62 8.30 -15.31 -2.46
CA PRO A 62 8.08 -13.96 -1.93
C PRO A 62 9.33 -13.06 -1.95
N ALA A 63 10.51 -13.63 -1.69
CA ALA A 63 11.78 -12.90 -1.73
C ALA A 63 12.10 -12.41 -3.14
N LEU A 64 11.96 -13.28 -4.15
CA LEU A 64 12.20 -12.93 -5.55
C LEU A 64 11.22 -11.86 -6.05
N ARG A 65 9.93 -11.95 -5.67
CA ARG A 65 8.95 -10.91 -5.97
C ARG A 65 9.37 -9.55 -5.42
N THR A 66 9.87 -9.54 -4.18
CA THR A 66 10.33 -8.30 -3.53
C THR A 66 11.53 -7.72 -4.25
N LEU A 67 12.51 -8.54 -4.65
CA LEU A 67 13.67 -8.10 -5.44
C LEU A 67 13.26 -7.51 -6.80
N VAL A 68 12.29 -8.13 -7.47
CA VAL A 68 11.75 -7.60 -8.74
C VAL A 68 11.12 -6.22 -8.52
N GLN A 69 10.31 -6.05 -7.46
CA GLN A 69 9.70 -4.75 -7.13
C GLN A 69 10.77 -3.67 -6.88
N ILE A 70 11.80 -3.97 -6.10
CA ILE A 70 12.91 -3.03 -5.83
C ILE A 70 13.67 -2.72 -7.13
N LYS A 71 13.97 -3.73 -7.95
CA LYS A 71 14.65 -3.52 -9.24
C LYS A 71 13.84 -2.62 -10.17
N VAL A 72 12.54 -2.85 -10.28
CA VAL A 72 11.66 -2.02 -11.10
C VAL A 72 11.60 -0.60 -10.53
N ALA A 73 11.47 -0.42 -9.21
CA ALA A 73 11.49 0.89 -8.57
C ALA A 73 12.78 1.67 -8.90
N MET A 74 13.94 1.01 -8.85
CA MET A 74 15.21 1.62 -9.24
C MET A 74 15.25 2.01 -10.73
N LEU A 75 14.72 1.16 -11.62
CA LEU A 75 14.71 1.43 -13.07
C LEU A 75 13.81 2.62 -13.44
N VAL A 76 12.67 2.78 -12.77
CA VAL A 76 11.75 3.91 -13.01
C VAL A 76 12.11 5.16 -12.22
N GLY A 77 13.18 5.13 -11.41
CA GLY A 77 13.60 6.24 -10.58
C GLY A 77 12.64 6.55 -9.42
N CYS A 78 11.90 5.55 -8.95
CA CYS A 78 11.05 5.71 -7.77
C CYS A 78 11.92 5.74 -6.51
N PRO A 79 11.87 6.81 -5.70
CA PRO A 79 12.62 6.88 -4.45
C PRO A 79 12.11 5.79 -3.48
N LEU A 80 13.05 5.03 -2.91
CA LEU A 80 12.80 3.98 -1.91
C LEU A 80 12.40 4.58 -0.55
#